data_AF-A0A7V1I197-F1
#
_entry.id   AF-A0A7V1I197-F1
#
_cell.length_a   1.000
_cell.length_b   1.000
_cell.length_c   1.000
_cell.angle_alpha   90.00
_cell.angle_beta   90.00
_cell.angle_gamma   90.00
#
_symmetry.space_group_name_H-M   'P 1'
#
loop_
_entity.id
_entity.type
_entity.pdbx_description
1 polymer ?
#
loop_
_entity_poly.entity_id
_entity_poly.type
_entity_poly.pdbx_seq_one_letter_code
_entity_poly.pdbx_strand_id
1 'polypeptide(L)'
;MSERKRSDGFLYPFGSYPEDKFSQRTGYDSKFIKEGKYFYYQVVLSHERILPVLFDLLNALPEKAFIVTQIHTDDYYKENDTYVSDEPVEVEELLRWIEGWKDVALDDGFFGIGAFTEGPTMEVFLDEHKTIHVYHHDPDFMEETLERLGIPFVMDLRLYWDEPHYHESLPLLTEYSEDYLTAFEDLADKYDLLLDEDEDDDTDEDGDPLGMTCWKIELRGYKPKSEFDPTPQGFYSTLYLNAESRDDATDMVEMYMESKDEYADLFLQMARVPEELLSAGLRRKNHDPEEPVVWFESERIEFKWNQPGGLDYRPF
;
A
#
# COMPACT_ATOMS: atom_id res chain seq x y z
N MET A 1 -10.77 18.13 14.46
CA MET A 1 -9.36 17.75 14.39
C MET A 1 -9.04 17.02 15.69
N SER A 2 -8.82 15.72 15.60
CA SER A 2 -8.26 14.94 16.70
C SER A 2 -6.88 15.50 17.05
N GLU A 3 -6.54 15.54 18.35
CA GLU A 3 -5.19 15.90 18.77
C GLU A 3 -4.30 14.67 18.62
N ARG A 4 -3.13 14.86 18.01
CA ARG A 4 -2.15 13.78 17.79
C ARG A 4 -1.68 13.19 19.11
N LYS A 5 -1.68 11.85 19.22
CA LYS A 5 -1.26 11.17 20.46
C LYS A 5 0.20 11.48 20.76
N ARG A 6 0.48 11.83 22.01
CA ARG A 6 1.83 12.13 22.52
C ARG A 6 2.09 11.35 23.81
N SER A 7 3.28 10.77 23.93
CA SER A 7 3.74 10.06 25.11
C SER A 7 5.22 10.36 25.36
N ASP A 8 5.56 10.89 26.54
CA ASP A 8 6.94 11.23 26.95
C ASP A 8 7.77 12.00 25.89
N GLY A 9 7.11 12.89 25.17
CA GLY A 9 7.72 13.72 24.12
C GLY A 9 7.70 13.12 22.73
N PHE A 10 7.46 11.81 22.59
CA PHE A 10 7.25 11.14 21.31
C PHE A 10 5.85 11.43 20.77
N LEU A 11 5.78 11.77 19.50
CA LEU A 11 4.57 12.15 18.79
C LEU A 11 4.26 11.07 17.74
N TYR A 12 3.12 10.42 17.86
CA TYR A 12 2.71 9.31 16.99
C TYR A 12 2.06 9.81 15.69
N PRO A 13 2.09 9.03 14.60
CA PRO A 13 1.26 9.29 13.42
C PRO A 13 -0.23 9.24 13.79
N PHE A 14 -1.10 9.86 12.97
CA PHE A 14 -2.54 9.84 13.26
C PHE A 14 -3.14 8.45 13.11
N GLY A 15 -2.70 7.71 12.09
CA GLY A 15 -3.24 6.43 11.70
C GLY A 15 -2.57 5.23 12.34
N SER A 16 -1.45 5.39 13.08
CA SER A 16 -0.88 4.27 13.82
C SER A 16 -0.35 4.69 15.20
N TYR A 17 -0.94 4.13 16.25
CA TYR A 17 -0.61 4.52 17.62
C TYR A 17 -0.99 3.44 18.63
N PRO A 18 -0.27 3.33 19.77
CA PRO A 18 -0.54 2.30 20.77
C PRO A 18 -1.95 2.45 21.35
N GLU A 19 -2.58 1.37 21.80
CA GLU A 19 -3.83 1.44 22.56
C GLU A 19 -3.55 2.01 23.95
N ASP A 20 -2.59 1.40 24.63
CA ASP A 20 -2.16 1.77 25.98
C ASP A 20 -1.14 2.92 26.00
N LYS A 21 -0.69 3.27 27.21
CA LYS A 21 0.44 4.18 27.41
C LYS A 21 1.75 3.45 27.12
N PHE A 22 2.11 3.39 25.85
CA PHE A 22 3.48 3.10 25.43
C PHE A 22 4.25 4.43 25.27
N SER A 23 5.53 4.44 25.60
CA SER A 23 6.43 5.57 25.37
C SER A 23 7.47 5.14 24.35
N GLN A 24 7.21 5.38 23.07
CA GLN A 24 8.16 5.06 22.01
C GLN A 24 9.42 5.88 22.18
N ARG A 25 10.57 5.22 22.05
CA ARG A 25 11.87 5.87 22.06
C ARG A 25 12.32 6.08 20.61
N THR A 26 12.81 7.28 20.33
CA THR A 26 13.55 7.57 19.09
C THR A 26 14.91 6.88 19.12
N GLY A 27 15.25 6.19 18.03
CA GLY A 27 16.53 5.51 17.85
C GLY A 27 16.49 4.53 16.71
N TYR A 28 17.57 3.78 16.53
CA TYR A 28 17.59 2.64 15.63
C TYR A 28 18.22 1.41 16.30
N ASP A 29 17.78 0.23 15.87
CA ASP A 29 18.50 -1.03 16.09
C ASP A 29 18.93 -1.61 14.74
N SER A 30 19.90 -2.51 14.73
CA SER A 30 20.44 -3.11 13.50
C SER A 30 20.75 -4.60 13.63
N LYS A 31 20.63 -5.30 12.50
CA LYS A 31 20.89 -6.73 12.39
C LYS A 31 21.61 -7.05 11.09
N PHE A 32 22.65 -7.89 11.17
CA PHE A 32 23.30 -8.42 9.97
C PHE A 32 22.52 -9.61 9.40
N ILE A 33 22.17 -9.53 8.12
CA ILE A 33 21.48 -10.58 7.36
C ILE A 33 22.50 -11.35 6.53
N LYS A 34 22.82 -12.56 6.99
CA LYS A 34 23.93 -13.38 6.45
C LYS A 34 23.72 -13.82 5.01
N GLU A 35 22.49 -14.16 4.64
CA GLU A 35 22.15 -14.74 3.34
C GLU A 35 22.37 -13.75 2.20
N GLY A 36 21.96 -12.49 2.40
CA GLY A 36 22.20 -11.41 1.44
C GLY A 36 23.45 -10.56 1.69
N LYS A 37 24.15 -10.78 2.82
CA LYS A 37 25.35 -10.02 3.24
C LYS A 37 25.13 -8.51 3.32
N TYR A 38 23.99 -8.12 3.86
CA TYR A 38 23.63 -6.72 4.11
C TYR A 38 23.21 -6.53 5.57
N PHE A 39 23.08 -5.28 5.97
CA PHE A 39 22.56 -4.89 7.28
C PHE A 39 21.14 -4.37 7.11
N TYR A 40 20.30 -4.77 8.05
CA TYR A 40 18.96 -4.23 8.25
C TYR A 40 19.01 -3.27 9.42
N TYR A 41 18.42 -2.09 9.26
CA TYR A 41 18.25 -1.08 10.29
C TYR A 41 16.77 -0.79 10.44
N GLN A 42 16.30 -0.77 11.68
CA GLN A 42 14.96 -0.36 12.02
C GLN A 42 15.03 0.98 12.74
N VAL A 43 14.53 2.03 12.10
CA VAL A 43 14.68 3.42 12.55
C VAL A 43 13.32 3.96 12.99
N VAL A 44 13.23 4.33 14.27
CA VAL A 44 12.00 4.87 14.87
C VAL A 44 12.19 6.32 15.26
N LEU A 45 11.25 7.16 14.84
CA LEU A 45 11.30 8.61 14.97
C LEU A 45 9.96 9.17 15.42
N SER A 46 9.99 10.22 16.23
CA SER A 46 8.80 11.04 16.47
C SER A 46 8.33 11.65 15.15
N HIS A 47 7.01 11.73 14.93
CA HIS A 47 6.36 12.12 13.68
C HIS A 47 7.01 13.31 12.97
N GLU A 48 7.35 14.37 13.71
CA GLU A 48 7.93 15.59 13.15
C GLU A 48 9.31 15.41 12.50
N ARG A 49 9.97 14.28 12.75
CA ARG A 49 11.30 13.95 12.21
C ARG A 49 11.25 12.97 11.04
N ILE A 50 10.11 12.33 10.77
CA ILE A 50 10.03 11.22 9.82
C ILE A 50 10.36 11.71 8.40
N LEU A 51 9.62 12.69 7.89
CA LEU A 51 9.79 13.18 6.52
C LEU A 51 11.22 13.64 6.16
N PRO A 52 11.87 14.55 6.94
CA PRO A 52 13.22 14.97 6.58
C PRO A 52 14.24 13.83 6.65
N VAL A 53 14.10 12.89 7.60
CA VAL A 53 15.01 11.73 7.68
C VAL A 53 14.75 10.75 6.54
N LEU A 54 13.49 10.47 6.22
CA LEU A 54 13.11 9.63 5.08
C LEU A 54 13.71 10.18 3.80
N PHE A 55 13.63 11.50 3.59
CA PHE A 55 14.20 12.15 2.41
C PHE A 55 15.73 12.05 2.39
N ASP A 56 16.40 12.27 3.51
CA ASP A 56 17.86 12.12 3.59
C ASP A 56 18.32 10.68 3.33
N LEU A 57 17.55 9.68 3.77
CA LEU A 57 17.82 8.26 3.55
C LEU A 57 17.53 7.84 2.10
N LEU A 58 16.40 8.25 1.52
CA LEU A 58 16.08 7.99 0.11
C LEU A 58 17.12 8.64 -0.82
N ASN A 59 17.58 9.86 -0.52
CA ASN A 59 18.67 10.51 -1.27
C ASN A 59 20.03 9.81 -1.14
N ALA A 60 20.19 8.86 -0.21
CA ALA A 60 21.38 8.03 -0.11
C ALA A 60 21.34 6.81 -1.06
N LEU A 61 20.17 6.50 -1.64
CA LEU A 61 20.04 5.53 -2.71
C LEU A 61 20.66 6.07 -4.02
N PRO A 62 20.93 5.19 -5.01
CA PRO A 62 21.28 5.61 -6.36
C PRO A 62 20.22 6.54 -6.97
N GLU A 63 20.62 7.32 -7.98
CA GLU A 63 19.74 8.28 -8.67
C GLU A 63 18.42 7.65 -9.16
N LYS A 64 18.46 6.36 -9.54
CA LYS A 64 17.29 5.56 -9.87
C LYS A 64 17.12 4.37 -8.95
N ALA A 65 15.87 4.11 -8.56
CA ALA A 65 15.47 2.98 -7.74
C ALA A 65 14.05 2.53 -8.11
N PHE A 66 13.72 1.28 -7.82
CA PHE A 66 12.36 0.78 -7.92
C PHE A 66 11.54 1.36 -6.79
N ILE A 67 10.33 1.85 -7.09
CA ILE A 67 9.36 2.25 -6.07
C ILE A 67 8.75 0.98 -5.50
N VAL A 68 8.59 0.94 -4.18
CA VAL A 68 7.81 -0.09 -3.50
C VAL A 68 6.80 0.57 -2.57
N THR A 69 5.56 0.13 -2.61
CA THR A 69 4.48 0.61 -1.74
C THR A 69 3.76 -0.58 -1.14
N GLN A 70 3.29 -0.44 0.09
CA GLN A 70 2.43 -1.43 0.74
C GLN A 70 1.12 -0.80 1.12
N ILE A 71 0.04 -1.55 0.93
CA ILE A 71 -1.31 -1.10 1.19
C ILE A 71 -2.02 -2.14 2.04
N HIS A 72 -2.60 -1.70 3.15
CA HIS A 72 -3.42 -2.58 3.96
C HIS A 72 -4.63 -3.09 3.18
N THR A 73 -4.87 -4.39 3.26
CA THR A 73 -5.95 -5.04 2.52
C THR A 73 -7.09 -5.45 3.47
N ASP A 74 -8.30 -5.49 2.93
CA ASP A 74 -9.47 -6.10 3.58
C ASP A 74 -9.41 -7.65 3.54
N ASP A 75 -8.34 -8.24 3.00
CA ASP A 75 -8.16 -9.69 2.88
C ASP A 75 -8.12 -10.37 4.26
N TYR A 76 -8.85 -11.47 4.40
CA TYR A 76 -8.93 -12.16 5.69
C TYR A 76 -7.66 -12.92 6.08
N TYR A 77 -6.80 -13.26 5.12
CA TYR A 77 -5.62 -14.11 5.32
C TYR A 77 -4.30 -13.37 5.08
N LYS A 78 -4.35 -12.08 4.76
CA LYS A 78 -3.18 -11.25 4.47
C LYS A 78 -3.39 -9.84 5.00
N GLU A 79 -2.36 -9.24 5.58
CA GLU A 79 -2.48 -7.88 6.15
C GLU A 79 -2.26 -6.78 5.11
N ASN A 80 -1.33 -6.97 4.16
CA ASN A 80 -0.97 -5.94 3.19
C ASN A 80 -0.68 -6.52 1.80
N ASP A 81 -1.03 -5.78 0.75
CA ASP A 81 -0.53 -6.01 -0.61
C ASP A 81 0.71 -5.14 -0.87
N THR A 82 1.72 -5.71 -1.53
CA THR A 82 2.94 -4.99 -1.93
C THR A 82 2.90 -4.73 -3.43
N TYR A 83 3.20 -3.51 -3.85
CA TYR A 83 3.30 -3.15 -5.25
C TYR A 83 4.66 -2.52 -5.55
N VAL A 84 5.21 -2.84 -6.72
CA VAL A 84 6.54 -2.43 -7.18
C VAL A 84 6.43 -1.82 -8.57
N SER A 85 7.16 -0.74 -8.85
CA SER A 85 7.23 -0.16 -10.20
C SER A 85 7.89 -1.13 -11.18
N ASP A 86 7.36 -1.24 -12.40
CA ASP A 86 7.95 -2.12 -13.44
C ASP A 86 9.40 -1.73 -13.81
N GLU A 87 9.73 -0.43 -13.75
CA GLU A 87 11.05 0.11 -14.11
C GLU A 87 11.63 1.03 -13.03
N PRO A 88 12.97 1.18 -12.93
CA PRO A 88 13.58 2.12 -12.01
C PRO A 88 13.20 3.58 -12.29
N VAL A 89 12.73 4.27 -11.26
CA VAL A 89 12.29 5.66 -11.27
C VAL A 89 13.35 6.56 -10.65
N GLU A 90 13.43 7.81 -11.12
CA GLU A 90 14.28 8.84 -10.49
C GLU A 90 13.86 9.04 -9.02
N VAL A 91 14.78 8.92 -8.07
CA VAL A 91 14.48 9.11 -6.64
C VAL A 91 13.85 10.48 -6.37
N GLU A 92 14.28 11.52 -7.10
CA GLU A 92 13.67 12.85 -7.00
C GLU A 92 12.16 12.85 -7.34
N GLU A 93 11.70 11.97 -8.23
CA GLU A 93 10.28 11.86 -8.56
C GLU A 93 9.48 11.23 -7.43
N LEU A 94 10.02 10.19 -6.79
CA LEU A 94 9.43 9.62 -5.58
C LEU A 94 9.36 10.65 -4.45
N LEU A 95 10.44 11.41 -4.21
CA LEU A 95 10.45 12.47 -3.20
C LEU A 95 9.38 13.54 -3.47
N ARG A 96 9.20 13.95 -4.74
CA ARG A 96 8.14 14.88 -5.14
C ARG A 96 6.75 14.29 -4.89
N TRP A 97 6.57 13.00 -5.16
CA TRP A 97 5.32 12.30 -4.88
C TRP A 97 5.04 12.26 -3.37
N ILE A 98 6.01 11.84 -2.55
CA ILE A 98 5.86 11.79 -1.09
C ILE A 98 5.55 13.17 -0.51
N GLU A 99 6.19 14.25 -0.98
CA GLU A 99 5.86 15.61 -0.51
C GLU A 99 4.41 16.01 -0.87
N GLY A 100 3.95 15.65 -2.07
CA GLY A 100 2.59 15.89 -2.53
C GLY A 100 1.53 15.11 -1.73
N TRP A 101 1.89 13.91 -1.28
CA TRP A 101 1.04 12.99 -0.53
C TRP A 101 1.48 12.82 0.93
N LYS A 102 2.17 13.80 1.50
CA LYS A 102 2.85 13.65 2.80
C LYS A 102 1.92 13.33 3.96
N ASP A 103 0.69 13.82 3.92
CA ASP A 103 -0.28 13.49 4.96
C ASP A 103 -0.57 11.98 4.91
N VAL A 104 -0.87 11.41 3.74
CA VAL A 104 -1.03 9.96 3.58
C VAL A 104 0.24 9.21 3.98
N ALA A 105 1.39 9.59 3.40
CA ALA A 105 2.66 8.90 3.64
C ALA A 105 3.04 8.88 5.13
N LEU A 106 2.86 9.99 5.85
CA LEU A 106 3.31 10.14 7.23
C LEU A 106 2.25 9.82 8.28
N ASP A 107 0.97 9.87 7.92
CA ASP A 107 -0.12 9.81 8.89
C ASP A 107 -1.14 8.71 8.66
N ASP A 108 -1.28 8.15 7.46
CA ASP A 108 -2.26 7.08 7.23
C ASP A 108 -1.77 5.72 7.75
N GLY A 109 -2.60 4.98 8.49
CA GLY A 109 -2.23 3.70 9.09
C GLY A 109 -2.27 2.50 8.13
N PHE A 110 -2.59 2.72 6.85
CA PHE A 110 -2.77 1.67 5.85
C PHE A 110 -1.84 1.83 4.64
N PHE A 111 -0.86 2.72 4.71
CA PHE A 111 0.01 3.03 3.58
C PHE A 111 1.48 3.04 3.98
N GLY A 112 2.29 2.26 3.26
CA GLY A 112 3.74 2.27 3.33
C GLY A 112 4.36 2.59 1.98
N ILE A 113 5.52 3.24 1.95
CA ILE A 113 6.17 3.70 0.72
C ILE A 113 7.68 3.76 0.86
N GLY A 114 8.39 3.39 -0.19
CA GLY A 114 9.83 3.41 -0.23
C GLY A 114 10.40 3.18 -1.61
N ALA A 115 11.69 2.88 -1.62
CA ALA A 115 12.40 2.48 -2.81
C ALA A 115 13.53 1.51 -2.50
N PHE A 116 13.85 0.68 -3.49
CA PHE A 116 14.96 -0.27 -3.42
C PHE A 116 15.72 -0.39 -4.74
N THR A 117 16.89 -1.01 -4.68
CA THR A 117 17.70 -1.32 -5.86
C THR A 117 18.08 -2.80 -5.91
N GLU A 118 18.00 -3.41 -7.09
CA GLU A 118 18.36 -4.81 -7.32
C GLU A 118 19.86 -5.12 -7.15
N GLY A 119 20.75 -4.12 -7.19
CA GLY A 119 22.18 -4.35 -7.00
C GLY A 119 23.02 -3.09 -6.85
N PRO A 120 23.81 -2.94 -5.77
CA PRO A 120 23.81 -3.71 -4.52
C PRO A 120 22.51 -3.56 -3.71
N THR A 121 22.20 -4.48 -2.78
CA THR A 121 20.99 -4.38 -1.94
C THR A 121 21.02 -3.09 -1.12
N MET A 122 20.11 -2.21 -1.48
CA MET A 122 19.80 -0.98 -0.78
C MET A 122 18.29 -0.80 -0.83
N GLU A 123 17.70 -0.47 0.30
CA GLU A 123 16.27 -0.18 0.40
C GLU A 123 16.04 0.80 1.53
N VAL A 124 15.11 1.72 1.32
CA VAL A 124 14.56 2.60 2.35
C VAL A 124 13.05 2.55 2.21
N PHE A 125 12.38 2.07 3.25
CA PHE A 125 10.93 1.87 3.26
C PHE A 125 10.31 2.44 4.52
N LEU A 126 9.29 3.30 4.38
CA LEU A 126 8.45 3.76 5.48
C LEU A 126 7.23 2.85 5.56
N ASP A 127 7.10 2.07 6.63
CA ASP A 127 5.98 1.14 6.82
C ASP A 127 4.71 1.86 7.30
N GLU A 128 3.62 1.11 7.46
CA GLU A 128 2.32 1.56 7.96
C GLU A 128 2.38 2.05 9.42
N HIS A 129 3.32 1.55 10.22
CA HIS A 129 3.61 2.01 11.59
C HIS A 129 4.44 3.30 11.63
N LYS A 130 4.90 3.75 10.46
CA LYS A 130 5.79 4.89 10.22
C LYS A 130 7.18 4.70 10.82
N THR A 131 7.64 3.46 10.79
CA THR A 131 9.02 3.02 11.00
C THR A 131 9.75 3.04 9.68
N ILE A 132 11.00 3.53 9.69
CA ILE A 132 11.83 3.50 8.50
C ILE A 132 12.71 2.24 8.57
N HIS A 133 12.50 1.35 7.62
CA HIS A 133 13.29 0.15 7.38
C HIS A 133 14.37 0.51 6.37
N VAL A 134 15.61 0.16 6.69
CA VAL A 134 16.74 0.39 5.79
C VAL A 134 17.51 -0.90 5.61
N TYR A 135 17.65 -1.35 4.37
CA TYR A 135 18.61 -2.39 4.01
C TYR A 135 19.80 -1.73 3.34
N HIS A 136 21.01 -2.06 3.77
CA HIS A 136 22.22 -1.49 3.18
C HIS A 136 23.40 -2.45 3.26
N HIS A 137 24.14 -2.55 2.16
CA HIS A 137 25.31 -3.44 2.05
C HIS A 137 26.57 -2.90 2.77
N ASP A 138 26.67 -1.59 2.98
CA ASP A 138 27.79 -0.92 3.68
C ASP A 138 27.33 -0.40 5.05
N PRO A 139 27.73 -1.04 6.16
CA PRO A 139 27.32 -0.61 7.49
C PRO A 139 28.00 0.67 7.95
N ASP A 140 29.27 0.89 7.61
CA ASP A 140 30.02 2.06 8.07
C ASP A 140 29.37 3.33 7.50
N PHE A 141 28.99 3.29 6.21
CA PHE A 141 28.26 4.39 5.57
C PHE A 141 26.91 4.67 6.22
N MET A 142 26.14 3.61 6.52
CA MET A 142 24.80 3.77 7.07
C MET A 142 24.83 4.24 8.52
N GLU A 143 25.71 3.68 9.36
CA GLU A 143 25.88 4.10 10.75
C GLU A 143 26.37 5.56 10.85
N GLU A 144 27.31 5.99 10.00
CA GLU A 144 27.75 7.39 9.92
C GLU A 144 26.59 8.31 9.48
N THR A 145 25.76 7.85 8.55
CA THR A 145 24.58 8.61 8.10
C THR A 145 23.56 8.76 9.22
N LEU A 146 23.22 7.70 9.95
CA LEU A 146 22.30 7.74 11.09
C LEU A 146 22.86 8.60 12.24
N GLU A 147 24.16 8.55 12.50
CA GLU A 147 24.82 9.42 13.49
C GLU A 147 24.72 10.90 13.09
N ARG A 148 25.01 11.23 11.83
CA ARG A 148 24.89 12.60 11.29
C ARG A 148 23.45 13.13 11.37
N LEU A 149 22.47 12.25 11.19
CA LEU A 149 21.04 12.55 11.37
C LEU A 149 20.64 12.65 12.85
N GLY A 150 21.56 12.41 13.80
CA GLY A 150 21.28 12.50 15.24
C GLY A 150 20.28 11.43 15.70
N ILE A 151 20.38 10.23 15.13
CA ILE A 151 19.55 9.08 15.48
C ILE A 151 20.42 8.12 16.31
N PRO A 152 20.15 7.97 17.62
CA PRO A 152 21.01 7.16 18.47
C PRO A 152 20.77 5.66 18.22
N PHE A 153 21.85 4.87 18.26
CA PHE A 153 21.74 3.41 18.39
C PHE A 153 21.10 3.04 19.73
N VAL A 154 20.13 2.14 19.69
CA VAL A 154 19.39 1.61 20.84
C VAL A 154 19.26 0.11 20.67
N MET A 155 20.14 -0.63 21.34
CA MET A 155 20.06 -2.09 21.40
C MET A 155 18.72 -2.54 22.03
N ASP A 156 18.08 -3.54 21.41
CA ASP A 156 16.78 -4.06 21.80
C ASP A 156 15.71 -2.96 21.81
N LEU A 157 15.66 -2.16 20.73
CA LEU A 157 14.69 -1.08 20.56
C LEU A 157 13.27 -1.66 20.59
N ARG A 158 12.53 -1.35 21.66
CA ARG A 158 11.12 -1.76 21.79
C ARG A 158 10.23 -0.93 20.87
N LEU A 159 9.29 -1.60 20.23
CA LEU A 159 8.37 -1.01 19.28
C LEU A 159 6.96 -0.98 19.89
N TYR A 160 6.19 0.07 19.60
CA TYR A 160 4.85 0.18 20.18
C TYR A 160 3.86 -0.82 19.57
N TRP A 161 4.12 -1.29 18.34
CA TRP A 161 3.29 -2.22 17.59
C TRP A 161 3.55 -3.69 17.95
N ASP A 162 4.55 -3.96 18.80
CA ASP A 162 4.68 -5.23 19.52
C ASP A 162 3.59 -5.40 20.60
N GLU A 163 2.86 -4.33 20.91
CA GLU A 163 1.75 -4.27 21.87
C GLU A 163 0.45 -3.91 21.13
N PRO A 164 -0.74 -4.09 21.75
CA PRO A 164 -2.00 -3.65 21.14
C PRO A 164 -1.97 -2.19 20.70
N HIS A 165 -2.36 -1.95 19.45
CA HIS A 165 -2.31 -0.65 18.79
C HIS A 165 -3.44 -0.53 17.76
N TYR A 166 -3.63 0.68 17.25
CA TYR A 166 -4.65 1.00 16.26
C TYR A 166 -4.02 1.25 14.90
N HIS A 167 -4.71 0.80 13.85
CA HIS A 167 -4.55 1.30 12.48
C HIS A 167 -5.82 2.03 12.07
N GLU A 168 -5.68 3.27 11.62
CA GLU A 168 -6.78 4.12 11.17
C GLU A 168 -6.39 4.80 9.86
N SER A 169 -7.31 4.82 8.90
CA SER A 169 -7.18 5.71 7.74
C SER A 169 -7.33 7.16 8.16
N LEU A 170 -6.76 8.06 7.38
CA LEU A 170 -6.99 9.47 7.59
C LEU A 170 -8.47 9.80 7.36
N PRO A 171 -9.10 10.60 8.25
CA PRO A 171 -10.50 10.92 8.11
C PRO A 171 -10.73 11.76 6.86
N LEU A 172 -11.61 11.28 6.00
CA LEU A 172 -12.11 12.06 4.88
C LEU A 172 -12.81 13.32 5.40
N LEU A 173 -12.21 14.48 5.17
CA LEU A 173 -12.74 15.77 5.61
C LEU A 173 -13.91 16.24 4.73
N THR A 174 -13.98 15.77 3.48
CA THR A 174 -15.02 16.10 2.51
C THR A 174 -15.30 14.91 1.60
N GLU A 175 -16.35 14.96 0.77
CA GLU A 175 -16.58 13.93 -0.25
C GLU A 175 -15.52 13.92 -1.37
N TYR A 176 -14.65 14.94 -1.43
CA TYR A 176 -13.56 15.09 -2.38
C TYR A 176 -12.18 14.95 -1.73
N SER A 177 -12.12 14.60 -0.43
CA SER A 177 -10.81 14.39 0.19
C SER A 177 -10.22 13.09 -0.32
N GLU A 178 -8.94 13.16 -0.64
CA GLU A 178 -8.14 12.04 -1.09
C GLU A 178 -7.70 11.22 0.13
N ASP A 179 -7.79 9.91 0.03
CA ASP A 179 -7.31 8.93 1.01
C ASP A 179 -6.09 8.17 0.48
N TYR A 180 -5.68 7.14 1.22
CA TYR A 180 -4.58 6.27 0.83
C TYR A 180 -4.84 5.51 -0.49
N LEU A 181 -6.10 5.18 -0.81
CA LEU A 181 -6.43 4.54 -2.10
C LEU A 181 -6.30 5.54 -3.25
N THR A 182 -6.68 6.80 -3.03
CA THR A 182 -6.49 7.86 -4.02
C THR A 182 -5.01 8.15 -4.24
N ALA A 183 -4.20 8.13 -3.17
CA ALA A 183 -2.75 8.24 -3.26
C ALA A 183 -2.15 7.07 -4.04
N PHE A 184 -2.57 5.85 -3.72
CA PHE A 184 -2.15 4.65 -4.45
C PHE A 184 -2.49 4.74 -5.93
N GLU A 185 -3.72 5.13 -6.27
CA GLU A 185 -4.15 5.31 -7.66
C GLU A 185 -3.24 6.29 -8.42
N ASP A 186 -2.93 7.45 -7.84
CA ASP A 186 -1.99 8.42 -8.42
C ASP A 186 -0.58 7.84 -8.59
N LEU A 187 -0.10 7.05 -7.63
CA LEU A 187 1.20 6.40 -7.67
C LEU A 187 1.25 5.31 -8.75
N ALA A 188 0.23 4.45 -8.80
CA ALA A 188 0.08 3.37 -9.76
C ALA A 188 0.00 3.90 -11.20
N ASP A 189 -0.81 4.93 -11.44
CA ASP A 189 -0.95 5.57 -12.76
C ASP A 189 0.33 6.20 -13.28
N LYS A 190 1.16 6.70 -12.36
CA LYS A 190 2.34 7.47 -12.71
C LYS A 190 3.56 6.60 -12.94
N TYR A 191 3.63 5.46 -12.26
CA TYR A 191 4.83 4.63 -12.20
C TYR A 191 4.59 3.17 -12.59
N ASP A 192 3.42 2.86 -13.15
CA ASP A 192 3.05 1.52 -13.64
C ASP A 192 3.34 0.45 -12.57
N LEU A 193 2.75 0.63 -11.39
CA LEU A 193 2.95 -0.27 -10.27
C LEU A 193 2.28 -1.63 -10.52
N LEU A 194 3.03 -2.70 -10.28
CA LEU A 194 2.62 -4.08 -10.40
C LEU A 194 2.56 -4.72 -9.01
N LEU A 195 1.60 -5.61 -8.78
CA LEU A 195 1.53 -6.37 -7.53
C LEU A 195 2.75 -7.32 -7.45
N ASP A 196 3.42 -7.33 -6.30
CA ASP A 196 4.55 -8.21 -5.98
C ASP A 196 4.06 -9.36 -5.11
N GLU A 197 3.50 -10.40 -5.75
CA GLU A 197 2.96 -11.60 -5.13
C GLU A 197 3.26 -12.82 -6.00
N ASP A 198 3.51 -13.99 -5.37
CA ASP A 198 3.60 -15.26 -6.10
C ASP A 198 2.17 -15.67 -6.52
N GLU A 199 1.88 -15.47 -7.81
CA GLU A 199 0.58 -15.59 -8.49
C GLU A 199 -0.17 -16.93 -8.29
N ASP A 200 0.54 -18.01 -7.93
CA ASP A 200 0.00 -19.38 -7.87
C ASP A 200 -0.45 -19.85 -6.46
N ASP A 201 -0.10 -19.13 -5.38
CA ASP A 201 -0.29 -19.63 -4.00
C ASP A 201 -1.54 -19.05 -3.31
N ASP A 202 -2.73 -19.64 -3.55
CA ASP A 202 -3.92 -19.39 -2.70
C ASP A 202 -3.87 -20.23 -1.42
N THR A 203 -3.02 -19.77 -0.50
CA THR A 203 -2.79 -20.43 0.79
C THR A 203 -3.15 -19.51 1.95
N ASP A 204 -3.43 -20.11 3.11
CA ASP A 204 -3.51 -19.38 4.38
C ASP A 204 -2.12 -19.08 4.94
N GLU A 205 -2.07 -18.43 6.11
CA GLU A 205 -0.81 -18.09 6.81
C GLU A 205 0.05 -19.33 7.17
N ASP A 206 -0.55 -20.52 7.24
CA ASP A 206 0.13 -21.78 7.53
C ASP A 206 0.62 -22.49 6.25
N GLY A 207 0.30 -21.94 5.06
CA GLY A 207 0.63 -22.49 3.75
C GLY A 207 -0.32 -23.60 3.28
N ASP A 208 -1.48 -23.76 3.93
CA ASP A 208 -2.48 -24.72 3.52
C ASP A 208 -3.34 -24.13 2.38
N PRO A 209 -3.62 -24.88 1.30
CA PRO A 209 -4.46 -24.39 0.20
C PRO A 209 -5.87 -24.05 0.67
N LEU A 210 -6.34 -22.84 0.33
CA LEU A 210 -7.68 -22.37 0.66
C LEU A 210 -8.74 -22.95 -0.29
N GLY A 211 -8.37 -23.18 -1.55
CA GLY A 211 -9.27 -23.66 -2.60
C GLY A 211 -10.23 -22.57 -3.06
N MET A 212 -11.46 -22.94 -3.41
CA MET A 212 -12.45 -21.96 -3.86
C MET A 212 -12.84 -21.00 -2.72
N THR A 213 -12.52 -19.72 -2.87
CA THR A 213 -12.84 -18.67 -1.90
C THR A 213 -13.70 -17.58 -2.52
N CYS A 214 -14.47 -16.88 -1.69
CA CYS A 214 -15.21 -15.69 -2.11
C CYS A 214 -14.26 -14.49 -2.09
N TRP A 215 -14.21 -13.75 -3.20
CA TRP A 215 -13.42 -12.53 -3.37
C TRP A 215 -14.32 -11.30 -3.39
N LYS A 216 -13.91 -10.25 -2.68
CA LYS A 216 -14.38 -8.87 -2.84
C LYS A 216 -13.32 -8.12 -3.63
N ILE A 217 -13.67 -7.65 -4.81
CA ILE A 217 -12.74 -6.94 -5.70
C ILE A 217 -13.24 -5.52 -5.89
N GLU A 218 -12.43 -4.56 -5.48
CA GLU A 218 -12.64 -3.13 -5.74
C GLU A 218 -11.74 -2.73 -6.90
N LEU A 219 -12.33 -2.24 -7.98
CA LEU A 219 -11.58 -1.89 -9.18
C LEU A 219 -11.99 -0.55 -9.77
N ARG A 220 -11.03 0.06 -10.47
CA ARG A 220 -11.27 1.09 -11.48
C ARG A 220 -11.31 0.41 -12.84
N GLY A 221 -12.38 0.65 -13.59
CA GLY A 221 -12.55 0.16 -14.95
C GLY A 221 -12.86 1.29 -15.92
N TYR A 222 -12.79 1.01 -17.20
CA TYR A 222 -13.18 1.96 -18.24
C TYR A 222 -13.91 1.32 -19.40
N LYS A 223 -14.72 2.16 -20.05
CA LYS A 223 -15.29 1.86 -21.36
C LYS A 223 -14.49 2.59 -22.44
N PRO A 224 -13.99 1.88 -23.48
CA PRO A 224 -13.24 2.52 -24.55
C PRO A 224 -14.08 3.55 -25.31
N LYS A 225 -13.38 4.48 -25.96
CA LYS A 225 -14.00 5.43 -26.89
C LYS A 225 -14.73 4.67 -28.00
N SER A 226 -15.92 5.13 -28.34
CA SER A 226 -16.65 4.67 -29.52
C SER A 226 -16.87 5.83 -30.49
N GLU A 227 -17.30 5.55 -31.71
CA GLU A 227 -17.68 6.60 -32.67
C GLU A 227 -18.81 7.52 -32.14
N PHE A 228 -19.58 7.03 -31.16
CA PHE A 228 -20.73 7.74 -30.58
C PHE A 228 -20.42 8.43 -29.25
N ASP A 229 -19.41 7.95 -28.51
CA ASP A 229 -18.88 8.59 -27.30
C ASP A 229 -17.35 8.73 -27.38
N PRO A 230 -16.85 9.93 -27.70
CA PRO A 230 -15.42 10.14 -27.93
C PRO A 230 -14.61 10.28 -26.63
N THR A 231 -15.24 10.24 -25.46
CA THR A 231 -14.57 10.34 -24.16
C THR A 231 -14.60 8.97 -23.49
N PRO A 232 -13.46 8.39 -23.05
CA PRO A 232 -13.51 7.18 -22.26
C PRO A 232 -14.29 7.49 -20.98
N GLN A 233 -15.18 6.60 -20.61
CA GLN A 233 -15.95 6.70 -19.37
C GLN A 233 -15.31 5.76 -18.36
N GLY A 234 -14.78 6.31 -17.28
CA GLY A 234 -14.24 5.54 -16.17
C GLY A 234 -15.36 5.20 -15.19
N PHE A 235 -15.16 4.14 -14.42
CA PHE A 235 -16.04 3.80 -13.30
C PHE A 235 -15.26 3.10 -12.19
N TYR A 236 -15.76 3.26 -10.96
CA TYR A 236 -15.41 2.37 -9.86
C TYR A 236 -16.55 1.37 -9.65
N SER A 237 -16.20 0.12 -9.34
CA SER A 237 -17.16 -0.95 -9.06
C SER A 237 -16.59 -1.91 -8.02
N THR A 238 -17.47 -2.53 -7.24
CA THR A 238 -17.14 -3.65 -6.37
C THR A 238 -17.77 -4.91 -6.93
N LEU A 239 -16.95 -5.91 -7.22
CA LEU A 239 -17.37 -7.23 -7.64
C LEU A 239 -17.26 -8.21 -6.48
N TYR A 240 -18.18 -9.17 -6.46
CA TYR A 240 -18.01 -10.38 -5.69
C TYR A 240 -18.07 -11.59 -6.61
N LEU A 241 -17.08 -12.45 -6.46
CA LEU A 241 -16.90 -13.66 -7.25
C LEU A 241 -16.34 -14.78 -6.39
N ASN A 242 -16.39 -16.01 -6.90
CA ASN A 242 -15.66 -17.13 -6.31
C ASN A 242 -14.54 -17.52 -7.28
N ALA A 243 -13.32 -17.73 -6.75
CA ALA A 243 -12.15 -18.12 -7.54
C ALA A 243 -11.19 -18.95 -6.66
N GLU A 244 -10.37 -19.77 -7.30
CA GLU A 244 -9.38 -20.62 -6.62
C GLU A 244 -8.07 -19.89 -6.30
N SER A 245 -7.84 -18.72 -6.89
CA SER A 245 -6.67 -17.88 -6.64
C SER A 245 -6.93 -16.44 -7.05
N ARG A 246 -5.99 -15.54 -6.73
CA ARG A 246 -6.02 -14.14 -7.17
C ARG A 246 -5.92 -14.02 -8.69
N ASP A 247 -5.15 -14.88 -9.33
CA ASP A 247 -5.04 -14.98 -10.78
C ASP A 247 -6.35 -15.40 -11.44
N ASP A 248 -6.97 -16.48 -10.95
CA ASP A 248 -8.29 -16.92 -11.43
C ASP A 248 -9.34 -15.82 -11.24
N ALA A 249 -9.29 -15.12 -10.09
CA ALA A 249 -10.14 -13.96 -9.84
C ALA A 249 -9.90 -12.83 -10.85
N THR A 250 -8.63 -12.53 -11.18
CA THR A 250 -8.25 -11.51 -12.17
C THR A 250 -8.77 -11.87 -13.55
N ASP A 251 -8.47 -13.07 -14.05
CA ASP A 251 -8.94 -13.60 -15.34
C ASP A 251 -10.47 -13.52 -15.45
N MET A 252 -11.16 -13.91 -14.38
CA MET A 252 -12.62 -13.85 -14.34
C MET A 252 -13.17 -12.42 -14.40
N VAL A 253 -12.54 -11.46 -13.72
CA VAL A 253 -12.93 -10.05 -13.80
C VAL A 253 -12.71 -9.53 -15.21
N GLU A 254 -11.56 -9.82 -15.82
CA GLU A 254 -11.26 -9.40 -17.18
C GLU A 254 -12.29 -9.96 -18.18
N MET A 255 -12.55 -11.27 -18.15
CA MET A 255 -13.56 -11.92 -18.98
C MET A 255 -14.97 -11.33 -18.76
N TYR A 256 -15.31 -11.02 -17.51
CA TYR A 256 -16.60 -10.42 -17.15
C TYR A 256 -16.74 -9.00 -17.72
N MET A 257 -15.69 -8.19 -17.63
CA MET A 257 -15.65 -6.83 -18.18
C MET A 257 -15.68 -6.85 -19.71
N GLU A 258 -14.88 -7.72 -20.34
CA GLU A 258 -14.85 -7.88 -21.80
C GLU A 258 -16.22 -8.27 -22.36
N SER A 259 -17.00 -9.07 -21.63
CA SER A 259 -18.36 -9.46 -22.04
C SER A 259 -19.33 -8.27 -22.18
N LYS A 260 -18.96 -7.10 -21.63
CA LYS A 260 -19.71 -5.83 -21.66
C LYS A 260 -19.03 -4.76 -22.52
N ASP A 261 -17.98 -5.11 -23.26
CA ASP A 261 -17.11 -4.19 -23.99
C ASP A 261 -16.43 -3.15 -23.04
N GLU A 262 -16.00 -3.60 -21.86
CA GLU A 262 -15.35 -2.83 -20.80
C GLU A 262 -14.03 -3.50 -20.38
N TYR A 263 -13.17 -2.76 -19.66
CA TYR A 263 -11.86 -3.24 -19.23
C TYR A 263 -11.59 -2.85 -17.78
N ALA A 264 -10.93 -3.74 -17.04
CA ALA A 264 -10.30 -3.39 -15.77
C ALA A 264 -9.03 -2.59 -16.05
N ASP A 265 -8.80 -1.55 -15.26
CA ASP A 265 -7.66 -0.63 -15.42
C ASP A 265 -6.71 -0.74 -14.22
N LEU A 266 -7.28 -0.78 -13.02
CA LEU A 266 -6.56 -0.90 -11.77
C LEU A 266 -7.41 -1.67 -10.76
N PHE A 267 -6.81 -2.69 -10.15
CA PHE A 267 -7.37 -3.38 -8.99
C PHE A 267 -6.94 -2.62 -7.74
N LEU A 268 -7.88 -1.90 -7.12
CA LEU A 268 -7.63 -1.11 -5.91
C LEU A 268 -7.43 -2.01 -4.70
N GLN A 269 -8.28 -3.04 -4.56
CA GLN A 269 -8.17 -4.08 -3.56
C GLN A 269 -8.76 -5.38 -4.10
N MET A 270 -8.14 -6.50 -3.73
CA MET A 270 -8.71 -7.83 -3.91
C MET A 270 -8.57 -8.56 -2.57
N ALA A 271 -9.70 -8.91 -1.99
CA ALA A 271 -9.76 -9.45 -0.64
C ALA A 271 -10.59 -10.72 -0.61
N ARG A 272 -10.02 -11.79 -0.06
CA ARG A 272 -10.76 -13.01 0.31
C ARG A 272 -11.64 -12.71 1.51
N VAL A 273 -12.93 -13.03 1.37
CA VAL A 273 -13.96 -12.79 2.39
C VAL A 273 -14.62 -14.12 2.74
N PRO A 274 -14.42 -14.65 3.97
CA PRO A 274 -15.13 -15.82 4.43
C PRO A 274 -16.65 -15.67 4.31
N GLU A 275 -17.35 -16.73 3.88
CA GLU A 275 -18.80 -16.72 3.65
C GLU A 275 -19.57 -16.25 4.90
N GLU A 276 -19.06 -16.57 6.08
CA GLU A 276 -19.66 -16.19 7.36
C GLU A 276 -19.72 -14.69 7.58
N LEU A 277 -18.77 -13.95 7.01
CA LEU A 277 -18.66 -12.49 7.11
C LEU A 277 -19.49 -11.76 6.05
N LEU A 278 -19.93 -12.45 4.99
CA LEU A 278 -20.82 -11.86 3.99
C LEU A 278 -22.15 -11.46 4.62
N SER A 279 -22.65 -10.27 4.28
CA SER A 279 -23.94 -9.82 4.80
C SER A 279 -25.07 -10.76 4.36
N ALA A 280 -26.12 -10.90 5.18
CA ALA A 280 -27.27 -11.75 4.86
C ALA A 280 -27.99 -11.33 3.56
N GLY A 281 -27.84 -10.08 3.11
CA GLY A 281 -28.35 -9.60 1.83
C GLY A 281 -27.49 -10.07 0.66
N LEU A 282 -26.17 -10.11 0.84
CA LEU A 282 -25.20 -10.55 -0.16
C LEU A 282 -25.29 -12.06 -0.39
N ARG A 283 -25.35 -12.86 0.68
CA ARG A 283 -25.50 -14.33 0.61
C ARG A 283 -26.74 -14.81 -0.15
N ARG A 284 -27.76 -13.96 -0.30
CA ARG A 284 -28.99 -14.28 -1.05
C ARG A 284 -28.89 -13.99 -2.54
N LYS A 285 -27.80 -13.36 -3.01
CA LYS A 285 -27.58 -13.03 -4.42
C LYS A 285 -26.80 -14.15 -5.11
N ASN A 286 -27.49 -15.18 -5.58
CA ASN A 286 -26.96 -16.23 -6.47
C ASN A 286 -25.56 -16.79 -6.12
N HIS A 287 -25.21 -16.80 -4.83
CA HIS A 287 -23.93 -17.32 -4.36
C HIS A 287 -23.97 -18.86 -4.43
N ASP A 288 -23.17 -19.43 -5.32
CA ASP A 288 -22.81 -20.84 -5.31
C ASP A 288 -21.31 -20.95 -4.98
N PRO A 289 -20.95 -21.35 -3.75
CA PRO A 289 -19.55 -21.37 -3.31
C PRO A 289 -18.69 -22.38 -4.10
N GLU A 290 -19.29 -23.26 -4.89
CA GLU A 290 -18.57 -24.29 -5.65
C GLU A 290 -18.37 -23.93 -7.13
N GLU A 291 -18.94 -22.82 -7.62
CA GLU A 291 -18.80 -22.40 -9.03
C GLU A 291 -17.95 -21.12 -9.17
N PRO A 292 -16.92 -21.12 -10.05
CA PRO A 292 -16.16 -19.91 -10.35
C PRO A 292 -16.98 -18.96 -11.20
N VAL A 293 -17.64 -17.99 -10.56
CA VAL A 293 -18.49 -17.01 -11.24
C VAL A 293 -18.49 -15.65 -10.54
N VAL A 294 -18.56 -14.57 -11.34
CA VAL A 294 -18.95 -13.24 -10.84
C VAL A 294 -20.44 -13.25 -10.56
N TRP A 295 -20.83 -13.34 -9.29
CA TRP A 295 -22.22 -13.49 -8.87
C TRP A 295 -22.84 -12.17 -8.39
N PHE A 296 -22.05 -11.13 -8.13
CA PHE A 296 -22.56 -9.81 -7.80
C PHE A 296 -21.63 -8.67 -8.24
N GLU A 297 -22.24 -7.57 -8.69
CA GLU A 297 -21.60 -6.29 -8.97
C GLU A 297 -22.40 -5.18 -8.26
N SER A 298 -21.70 -4.27 -7.57
CA SER A 298 -22.32 -3.12 -6.91
C SER A 298 -22.88 -2.10 -7.90
N GLU A 299 -23.58 -1.09 -7.39
CA GLU A 299 -23.82 0.10 -8.21
C GLU A 299 -22.47 0.77 -8.52
N ARG A 300 -22.33 1.26 -9.75
CA ARG A 300 -21.10 1.88 -10.25
C ARG A 300 -21.07 3.36 -9.94
N ILE A 301 -19.86 3.88 -9.68
CA ILE A 301 -19.60 5.31 -9.59
C ILE A 301 -18.89 5.72 -10.89
N GLU A 302 -19.60 6.41 -11.78
CA GLU A 302 -19.08 6.81 -13.09
C GLU A 302 -18.35 8.16 -13.04
N PHE A 303 -17.26 8.27 -13.81
CA PHE A 303 -16.54 9.51 -14.02
C PHE A 303 -16.06 9.66 -15.47
N LYS A 304 -15.66 10.87 -15.85
CA LYS A 304 -15.10 11.15 -17.17
C LYS A 304 -13.61 11.39 -17.04
N TRP A 305 -12.83 10.71 -17.86
CA TRP A 305 -11.42 10.99 -18.04
C TRP A 305 -11.24 12.36 -18.69
N ASN A 306 -10.82 13.36 -17.92
CA ASN A 306 -10.43 14.65 -18.47
C ASN A 306 -9.02 14.54 -19.06
N GLN A 307 -8.93 13.99 -20.29
CA GLN A 307 -7.70 13.72 -21.06
C GLN A 307 -6.84 12.53 -20.55
N PRO A 308 -6.04 11.89 -21.43
CA PRO A 308 -5.19 10.77 -21.04
C PRO A 308 -3.91 11.30 -20.40
N GLY A 309 -3.68 10.93 -19.13
CA GLY A 309 -2.51 11.30 -18.35
C GLY A 309 -2.87 12.12 -17.11
N GLY A 310 -3.04 11.42 -15.99
CA GLY A 310 -2.94 11.96 -14.64
C GLY A 310 -4.11 12.79 -14.13
N LEU A 311 -4.26 12.76 -12.81
CA LEU A 311 -4.84 13.83 -12.00
C LEU A 311 -4.03 15.12 -12.23
N ASP A 312 -4.15 15.71 -13.41
CA ASP A 312 -3.47 16.96 -13.78
C ASP A 312 -4.26 18.15 -13.18
N TYR A 313 -4.34 18.17 -11.85
CA TYR A 313 -4.82 19.30 -11.06
C TYR A 313 -4.11 19.34 -9.70
N ARG A 314 -2.82 19.70 -9.70
CA ARG A 314 -2.25 20.46 -8.58
C ARG A 314 -1.38 21.60 -9.08
N PRO A 315 -1.90 22.84 -9.10
CA PRO A 315 -1.03 23.99 -9.01
C PRO A 315 -0.56 24.12 -7.55
N PHE A 316 0.76 24.25 -7.40
CA PHE A 316 1.54 24.67 -6.23
C PHE A 316 2.16 23.59 -5.36
#